data_AF-O05244-F1
#
_entry.id   AF-O05244-F1
#
_cell.length_a   1.000
_cell.length_b   1.000
_cell.length_c   1.000
_cell.angle_alpha   90.00
_cell.angle_beta   90.00
_cell.angle_gamma   90.00
#
_symmetry.space_group_name_H-M   'P 1'
#
loop_
_entity.id
_entity.type
_entity.pdbx_description
1 polymer ?
#
loop_
_entity_poly.entity_id
_entity_poly.type
_entity_poly.pdbx_seq_one_letter_code
_entity_poly.pdbx_strand_id
1 'polypeptide(L)'
;ASDMKTFINWLKKPSISKKLIVSFIAILIIPILILEFSSYRSASGKLDQEIMGNAKNSVDTFNTTVTNDLGEKAKAVTFFSESLKRSAFKGKSNQEEIKAKFSQYVSINQGVARIYGGADNGTYVQAPKEKLPEGYDPRQRPWYQDAMKAGGEIVVTDP
;
A
#
# COMPACT_ATOMS: atom_id res chain seq x y z
N ALA A 1 0.47 -27.21 -47.05
CA ALA A 1 1.18 -26.22 -47.91
C ALA A 1 0.92 -26.43 -49.40
N SER A 2 0.86 -27.67 -49.89
CA SER A 2 0.51 -28.01 -51.28
C SER A 2 -0.88 -27.49 -51.70
N ASP A 3 -1.89 -27.65 -50.85
CA ASP A 3 -3.27 -27.28 -51.17
C ASP A 3 -3.48 -25.76 -51.23
N MET A 4 -2.80 -25.02 -50.34
CA MET A 4 -2.77 -23.56 -50.33
C MET A 4 -2.20 -23.02 -51.66
N LYS A 5 -1.08 -23.58 -52.14
CA LYS A 5 -0.45 -23.18 -53.41
C LYS A 5 -1.34 -23.53 -54.61
N THR A 6 -1.99 -24.68 -54.58
CA THR A 6 -2.89 -25.15 -55.64
C THR A 6 -4.13 -24.26 -55.75
N PHE A 7 -4.70 -23.86 -54.61
CA PHE A 7 -5.81 -22.92 -54.53
C PHE A 7 -5.42 -21.52 -55.05
N ILE A 8 -4.26 -21.00 -54.65
CA ILE A 8 -3.74 -19.71 -55.12
C ILE A 8 -3.49 -19.71 -56.64
N ASN A 9 -2.94 -20.81 -57.19
CA ASN A 9 -2.74 -20.94 -58.64
C ASN A 9 -4.05 -21.14 -59.41
N TRP A 10 -5.05 -21.78 -58.80
CA TRP A 10 -6.40 -21.88 -59.37
C TRP A 10 -7.10 -20.53 -59.45
N LEU A 11 -6.87 -19.63 -58.48
CA LEU A 11 -7.36 -18.25 -58.46
C LEU A 11 -6.73 -17.35 -59.55
N LYS A 12 -5.46 -17.58 -59.91
CA LYS A 12 -4.72 -16.75 -60.89
C LYS A 12 -5.18 -16.92 -62.35
N LYS A 13 -5.91 -17.99 -62.69
CA LYS A 13 -6.40 -18.21 -64.07
C LYS A 13 -7.72 -17.44 -64.31
N PRO A 14 -7.77 -16.47 -65.23
CA PRO A 14 -8.94 -15.62 -65.42
C PRO A 14 -10.13 -16.42 -65.97
N SER A 15 -11.20 -16.54 -65.17
CA SER A 15 -12.50 -17.10 -65.55
C SER A 15 -13.59 -16.30 -64.84
N ILE A 16 -14.70 -16.01 -65.52
CA ILE A 16 -15.82 -15.19 -65.00
C ILE A 16 -16.39 -15.77 -63.70
N SER A 17 -16.59 -17.10 -63.66
CA SER A 17 -17.09 -17.81 -62.48
C SER A 17 -16.20 -17.66 -61.25
N LYS A 18 -14.88 -17.60 -61.42
CA LYS A 18 -13.93 -17.43 -60.31
C LYS A 18 -13.91 -16.02 -59.76
N LYS A 19 -14.05 -15.00 -60.63
CA LYS A 19 -14.18 -13.60 -60.19
C LYS A 19 -15.41 -13.41 -59.31
N LEU A 20 -16.54 -14.03 -59.68
CA LEU A 20 -17.79 -13.97 -58.90
C LEU A 20 -17.64 -14.63 -57.52
N ILE A 21 -17.05 -15.84 -57.47
CA ILE A 21 -16.80 -16.56 -56.21
C ILE A 21 -15.88 -15.78 -55.27
N VAL A 22 -14.80 -15.18 -55.80
CA VAL A 22 -13.89 -14.34 -55.01
C VAL A 22 -14.59 -13.11 -54.44
N SER A 23 -15.45 -12.44 -55.22
CA SER A 23 -16.22 -11.30 -54.73
C SER A 23 -17.19 -11.70 -53.61
N PHE A 24 -17.88 -12.83 -53.72
CA PHE A 24 -18.76 -13.33 -52.65
C PHE A 24 -17.98 -13.67 -51.38
N ILE A 25 -16.82 -14.33 -51.51
CA ILE A 25 -15.94 -14.64 -50.36
C ILE A 25 -15.43 -13.34 -49.71
N ALA A 26 -15.01 -12.36 -50.52
CA ALA A 26 -14.53 -11.08 -50.01
C ALA A 26 -15.61 -10.34 -49.20
N ILE A 27 -16.85 -10.32 -49.69
CA ILE A 27 -18.00 -9.71 -49.01
C ILE A 27 -18.29 -10.39 -47.66
N LEU A 28 -18.03 -11.70 -47.53
CA LEU A 28 -18.23 -12.43 -46.28
C LEU A 28 -17.05 -12.27 -45.31
N ILE A 29 -15.81 -12.32 -45.79
CA ILE A 29 -14.61 -12.32 -44.94
C ILE A 29 -14.26 -10.93 -44.42
N ILE A 30 -14.32 -9.90 -45.27
CA ILE A 30 -13.92 -8.53 -44.90
C ILE A 30 -14.65 -8.02 -43.64
N PRO A 31 -16.00 -8.10 -43.53
CA PRO A 31 -16.68 -7.60 -42.33
C PRO A 31 -16.31 -8.40 -41.07
N ILE A 32 -16.10 -9.72 -41.20
CA ILE A 32 -15.68 -10.58 -40.07
C ILE A 32 -14.30 -10.16 -39.57
N LEU A 33 -13.33 -9.98 -40.47
CA LEU A 33 -11.98 -9.54 -40.10
C LEU A 33 -11.97 -8.18 -39.40
N ILE A 34 -12.82 -7.25 -39.85
CA ILE A 34 -12.97 -5.93 -39.21
C ILE A 34 -13.51 -6.08 -37.79
N LEU A 35 -14.55 -6.91 -37.61
CA LEU A 35 -15.14 -7.18 -36.29
C LEU A 35 -14.15 -7.88 -35.36
N GLU A 36 -13.43 -8.88 -35.86
CA GLU A 36 -12.39 -9.59 -35.09
C GLU A 36 -11.27 -8.65 -34.66
N PHE A 37 -10.76 -7.83 -35.58
CA PHE A 37 -9.71 -6.85 -35.26
C PHE A 37 -10.18 -5.81 -34.22
N SER A 38 -11.40 -5.31 -34.38
CA SER A 38 -12.01 -4.37 -33.42
C SER A 38 -12.21 -5.03 -32.04
N SER A 39 -12.73 -6.26 -32.03
CA SER A 39 -12.95 -7.05 -30.82
C SER A 39 -11.65 -7.33 -30.08
N TYR A 40 -10.60 -7.74 -30.81
CA TYR A 40 -9.27 -7.96 -30.25
C TYR A 40 -8.69 -6.70 -29.60
N ARG A 41 -8.79 -5.55 -30.26
CA ARG A 41 -8.37 -4.26 -29.69
C ARG A 41 -9.15 -3.90 -28.43
N SER A 42 -10.47 -4.06 -28.46
CA SER A 42 -11.35 -3.74 -27.33
C SER A 42 -11.07 -4.66 -26.13
N ALA A 43 -10.95 -5.97 -26.37
CA ALA A 43 -10.65 -6.95 -25.34
C ALA A 43 -9.29 -6.69 -24.69
N SER A 44 -8.26 -6.40 -25.48
CA SER A 44 -6.92 -6.08 -24.96
C SER A 44 -6.93 -4.82 -24.09
N GLY A 45 -7.57 -3.74 -24.55
CA GLY A 45 -7.65 -2.50 -23.77
C GLY A 45 -8.43 -2.65 -22.47
N LYS A 46 -9.53 -3.42 -22.46
CA LYS A 46 -10.28 -3.72 -21.24
C LYS A 46 -9.48 -4.58 -20.27
N LEU A 47 -8.75 -5.58 -20.76
CA LEU A 47 -7.90 -6.42 -19.93
C LEU A 47 -6.81 -5.60 -19.23
N ASP A 48 -6.13 -4.72 -19.96
CA ASP A 48 -5.12 -3.82 -19.39
C ASP A 48 -5.72 -2.89 -18.32
N GLN A 49 -6.90 -2.33 -18.59
CA GLN A 49 -7.61 -1.47 -17.64
C GLN A 49 -8.05 -2.22 -16.38
N GLU A 50 -8.57 -3.44 -16.50
CA GLU A 50 -8.96 -4.25 -15.35
C GLU A 50 -7.76 -4.65 -14.50
N ILE A 51 -6.67 -5.10 -15.13
CA ILE A 51 -5.45 -5.49 -14.41
C ILE A 51 -4.86 -4.28 -13.68
N MET A 52 -4.70 -3.15 -14.38
CA MET A 52 -4.14 -1.94 -13.78
C MET A 52 -5.07 -1.32 -12.73
N GLY A 53 -6.37 -1.32 -12.99
CA GLY A 53 -7.39 -0.83 -12.07
C GLY A 53 -7.43 -1.65 -10.79
N ASN A 54 -7.37 -2.98 -10.88
CA ASN A 54 -7.33 -3.87 -9.72
C ASN A 54 -6.03 -3.70 -8.91
N ALA A 55 -4.88 -3.57 -9.58
CA ALA A 55 -3.61 -3.29 -8.92
C ALA A 55 -3.66 -1.95 -8.17
N LYS A 56 -4.17 -0.90 -8.83
CA LYS A 56 -4.36 0.42 -8.21
C LYS A 56 -5.29 0.36 -7.01
N ASN A 57 -6.47 -0.27 -7.14
CA ASN A 57 -7.42 -0.41 -6.04
C ASN A 57 -6.82 -1.19 -4.86
N SER A 58 -5.98 -2.20 -5.13
CA SER A 58 -5.29 -2.96 -4.10
C SER A 58 -4.28 -2.08 -3.33
N VAL A 59 -3.48 -1.29 -4.05
CA VAL A 59 -2.54 -0.33 -3.44
C VAL A 59 -3.28 0.76 -2.66
N ASP A 60 -4.36 1.31 -3.22
CA ASP A 60 -5.16 2.34 -2.57
C ASP A 60 -5.79 1.80 -1.28
N THR A 61 -6.34 0.57 -1.31
CA THR A 61 -6.88 -0.10 -0.12
C THR A 61 -5.81 -0.32 0.94
N PHE A 62 -4.63 -0.82 0.54
CA PHE A 62 -3.51 -1.01 1.46
C PHE A 62 -3.06 0.32 2.09
N ASN A 63 -2.94 1.37 1.28
CA ASN A 63 -2.58 2.70 1.75
C ASN A 63 -3.62 3.25 2.75
N THR A 64 -4.91 3.04 2.51
CA THR A 64 -5.97 3.39 3.46
C THR A 64 -5.84 2.59 4.75
N THR A 65 -5.57 1.29 4.70
CA THR A 65 -5.35 0.47 5.89
C THR A 65 -4.15 0.96 6.71
N VAL A 66 -3.02 1.24 6.07
CA VAL A 66 -1.82 1.78 6.74
C VAL A 66 -2.11 3.16 7.34
N THR A 67 -2.76 4.04 6.58
CA THR A 67 -3.12 5.39 7.06
C THR A 67 -4.03 5.33 8.27
N ASN A 68 -5.00 4.41 8.28
CA ASN A 68 -5.91 4.24 9.41
C ASN A 68 -5.20 3.67 10.65
N ASP A 69 -4.38 2.63 10.49
CA ASP A 69 -3.60 2.04 11.60
C ASP A 69 -2.62 3.06 12.20
N LEU A 70 -1.89 3.81 11.37
CA LEU A 70 -1.02 4.89 11.84
C LEU A 70 -1.83 6.02 12.49
N GLY A 71 -3.00 6.36 11.95
CA GLY A 71 -3.90 7.36 12.52
C GLY A 71 -4.41 6.99 13.92
N GLU A 72 -4.69 5.71 14.17
CA GLU A 72 -5.06 5.21 15.51
C GLU A 72 -3.90 5.33 16.50
N LYS A 73 -2.68 4.98 16.08
CA LYS A 73 -1.47 5.14 16.92
C LYS A 73 -1.16 6.61 17.19
N ALA A 74 -1.33 7.47 16.18
CA ALA A 74 -1.18 8.92 16.31
C ALA A 74 -2.14 9.50 17.36
N LYS A 75 -3.43 9.11 17.35
CA LYS A 75 -4.39 9.51 18.38
C LYS A 75 -3.96 9.09 19.79
N ALA A 76 -3.39 7.89 19.94
CA ALA A 76 -2.86 7.45 21.22
C ALA A 76 -1.66 8.29 21.68
N VAL A 77 -0.72 8.58 20.78
CA VAL A 77 0.41 9.48 21.06
C VAL A 77 -0.08 10.86 21.48
N THR A 78 -1.05 11.44 20.77
CA THR A 78 -1.68 12.72 21.15
C THR A 78 -2.28 12.64 22.56
N PHE A 79 -3.13 11.66 22.82
CA PHE A 79 -3.77 11.47 24.12
C PHE A 79 -2.74 11.36 25.28
N PHE A 80 -1.69 10.55 25.10
CA PHE A 80 -0.66 10.42 26.12
C PHE A 80 0.21 11.67 26.25
N SER A 81 0.53 12.36 25.16
CA SER A 81 1.32 13.60 25.20
C SER A 81 0.59 14.73 25.92
N GLU A 82 -0.73 14.84 25.74
CA GLU A 82 -1.57 15.85 26.40
C GLU A 82 -1.82 15.52 27.88
N SER A 83 -2.00 14.24 28.21
CA SER A 83 -2.24 13.80 29.60
C SER A 83 -0.95 13.74 30.43
N LEU A 84 0.20 13.44 29.82
CA LEU A 84 1.49 13.30 30.51
C LEU A 84 2.29 14.59 30.46
N LYS A 85 2.02 15.48 31.40
CA LYS A 85 2.85 16.69 31.62
C LYS A 85 4.23 16.33 32.15
N ARG A 86 5.18 17.26 32.05
CA ARG A 86 6.55 17.11 32.58
C ARG A 86 6.61 16.67 34.05
N SER A 87 5.63 17.06 34.87
CA SER A 87 5.52 16.64 36.28
C SER A 87 5.21 15.15 36.44
N ALA A 88 4.54 14.52 35.47
CA ALA A 88 4.20 13.10 35.51
C ALA A 88 5.46 12.21 35.47
N PHE A 89 6.56 12.71 34.89
CA PHE A 89 7.84 11.99 34.86
C PHE A 89 8.69 12.19 36.13
N LYS A 90 8.23 13.01 37.09
CA LYS A 90 8.90 13.23 38.38
C LYS A 90 8.40 12.26 39.43
N GLY A 91 9.33 11.55 40.08
CA GLY A 91 9.04 10.65 41.20
C GLY A 91 8.63 9.24 40.75
N LYS A 92 9.02 8.23 41.55
CA LYS A 92 8.80 6.81 41.23
C LYS A 92 7.32 6.44 41.13
N SER A 93 6.47 6.94 42.04
CA SER A 93 5.04 6.65 42.06
C SER A 93 4.33 7.07 40.76
N ASN A 94 4.65 8.25 40.23
CA ASN A 94 4.03 8.74 39.00
C ASN A 94 4.49 7.92 37.78
N GLN A 95 5.75 7.50 37.75
CA GLN A 95 6.26 6.63 36.68
C GLN A 95 5.58 5.27 36.67
N GLU A 96 5.26 4.71 37.83
CA GLU A 96 4.49 3.47 37.94
C GLU A 96 3.06 3.63 37.42
N GLU A 97 2.40 4.77 37.68
CA GLU A 97 1.08 5.07 37.12
C GLU A 97 1.12 5.19 35.59
N ILE A 98 2.09 5.92 35.04
CA ILE A 98 2.30 6.03 33.59
C ILE A 98 2.47 4.64 32.99
N LYS A 99 3.34 3.83 33.60
CA LYS A 99 3.62 2.48 33.15
C LYS A 99 2.38 1.59 33.19
N ALA A 100 1.52 1.73 34.19
CA ALA A 100 0.26 0.99 34.26
C ALA A 100 -0.67 1.35 33.10
N LYS A 101 -0.84 2.64 32.81
CA LYS A 101 -1.65 3.11 31.66
C LYS A 101 -1.08 2.65 30.32
N PHE A 102 0.24 2.72 30.17
CA PHE A 102 0.96 2.21 29.00
C PHE A 102 0.77 0.70 28.83
N SER A 103 0.86 -0.07 29.93
CA SER A 103 0.66 -1.52 29.89
C SER A 103 -0.78 -1.88 29.52
N GLN A 104 -1.76 -1.13 30.03
CA GLN A 104 -3.16 -1.29 29.65
C GLN A 104 -3.36 -1.04 28.15
N TYR A 105 -2.81 0.06 27.61
CA TYR A 105 -2.90 0.37 26.19
C TYR A 105 -2.27 -0.73 25.32
N VAL A 106 -1.06 -1.18 25.64
CA VAL A 106 -0.40 -2.26 24.88
C VAL A 106 -1.19 -3.57 24.98
N SER A 107 -1.79 -3.89 26.12
CA SER A 107 -2.54 -5.13 26.31
C SER A 107 -3.79 -5.26 25.44
N ILE A 108 -4.41 -4.12 25.08
CA ILE A 108 -5.62 -4.09 24.25
C ILE A 108 -5.33 -3.78 22.77
N ASN A 109 -4.10 -3.35 22.44
CA ASN A 109 -3.68 -3.01 21.08
C ASN A 109 -2.59 -3.97 20.60
N GLN A 110 -2.98 -5.11 20.02
CA GLN A 110 -2.05 -6.16 19.58
C GLN A 110 -1.05 -5.71 18.50
N GLY A 111 -1.35 -4.63 17.77
CA GLY A 111 -0.47 -4.01 16.78
C GLY A 111 0.54 -3.01 17.35
N VAL A 112 0.71 -2.94 18.67
CA VAL A 112 1.67 -2.06 19.35
C VAL A 112 2.66 -2.91 20.12
N ALA A 113 3.90 -2.98 19.64
CA ALA A 113 4.95 -3.74 20.30
C ALA A 113 5.39 -3.12 21.64
N ARG A 114 5.41 -1.79 21.70
CA ARG A 114 5.85 -1.02 22.87
C ARG A 114 5.31 0.41 22.81
N ILE A 115 5.13 1.00 23.98
CA ILE A 115 4.90 2.43 24.16
C ILE A 115 5.91 2.96 25.18
N TYR A 116 6.43 4.15 24.93
CA TYR A 116 7.45 4.73 25.78
C TYR A 116 7.41 6.26 25.76
N GLY A 117 7.96 6.86 26.81
CA GLY A 117 8.12 8.30 26.96
C GLY A 117 9.45 8.64 27.60
N GLY A 118 10.08 9.71 27.12
CA GLY A 118 11.33 10.25 27.64
C GLY A 118 11.18 11.71 28.03
N ALA A 119 11.74 12.10 29.17
CA ALA A 119 11.78 13.48 29.62
C ALA A 119 13.18 14.10 29.43
N ASP A 120 13.25 15.43 29.43
CA ASP A 120 14.48 16.21 29.23
C ASP A 120 15.57 15.98 30.30
N ASN A 121 15.16 15.55 31.48
CA ASN A 121 16.05 15.14 32.57
C ASN A 121 16.59 13.70 32.42
N GLY A 122 16.27 13.00 31.33
CA GLY A 122 16.72 11.63 31.07
C GLY A 122 15.80 10.54 31.65
N THR A 123 14.72 10.90 32.34
CA THR A 123 13.72 9.90 32.78
C THR A 123 13.14 9.18 31.57
N TYR A 124 13.04 7.86 31.66
CA TYR A 124 12.43 7.01 30.65
C TYR A 124 11.41 6.06 31.27
N VAL A 125 10.24 5.96 30.64
CA VAL A 125 9.18 5.02 31.02
C VAL A 125 8.76 4.24 29.78
N GLN A 126 8.57 2.93 29.92
CA GLN A 126 8.11 2.06 28.84
C GLN A 126 7.18 0.94 29.32
N ALA A 127 6.36 0.44 28.41
CA ALA A 127 5.66 -0.84 28.52
C ALA A 127 5.73 -1.61 27.18
N PRO A 128 5.90 -2.95 27.20
CA PRO A 128 6.14 -3.79 28.39
C PRO A 128 7.50 -3.51 29.03
N LYS A 129 7.73 -4.04 30.24
CA LYS A 129 9.01 -3.84 30.95
C LYS A 129 10.10 -4.68 30.27
N GLU A 130 11.06 -4.02 29.65
CA GLU A 130 12.26 -4.65 29.12
C GLU A 130 13.52 -4.15 29.84
N LYS A 131 14.58 -4.98 29.82
CA LYS A 131 15.90 -4.60 30.32
C LYS A 131 16.56 -3.68 29.30
N LEU A 132 16.88 -2.46 29.71
CA LEU A 132 17.59 -1.50 28.87
C LEU A 132 19.10 -1.77 28.90
N PRO A 133 19.81 -1.44 27.81
CA PRO A 133 21.28 -1.47 27.82
C PRO A 133 21.82 -0.46 28.83
N GLU A 134 23.03 -0.73 29.32
CA GLU A 134 23.73 0.19 30.21
C GLU A 134 23.97 1.52 29.48
N GLY A 135 23.75 2.64 30.18
CA GLY A 135 23.90 3.98 29.61
C GLY A 135 22.77 4.42 28.67
N TYR A 136 21.63 3.71 28.61
CA TYR A 136 20.50 4.14 27.79
C TYR A 136 20.01 5.54 28.16
N ASP A 137 20.10 6.47 27.21
CA ASP A 137 19.56 7.83 27.32
C ASP A 137 18.49 8.05 26.23
N PRO A 138 17.21 8.29 26.60
CA PRO A 138 16.16 8.53 25.61
C PRO A 138 16.44 9.75 24.72
N ARG A 139 17.21 10.74 25.21
CA ARG A 139 17.46 12.02 24.51
C ARG A 139 18.43 11.87 23.34
N GLN A 140 19.22 10.79 23.33
CA GLN A 140 20.14 10.46 22.25
C GLN A 140 19.49 9.62 21.15
N ARG A 141 18.22 9.23 21.31
CA ARG A 141 17.53 8.37 20.36
C ARG A 141 16.96 9.18 19.19
N PRO A 142 16.98 8.66 17.95
CA PRO A 142 16.43 9.35 16.79
C PRO A 142 14.99 9.83 17.00
N TRP A 143 14.11 8.95 17.51
CA TRP A 143 12.72 9.29 17.80
C TRP A 143 12.54 10.51 18.73
N TYR A 144 13.45 10.70 19.69
CA TYR A 144 13.40 11.84 20.60
C TYR A 144 13.85 13.10 19.88
N GLN A 145 14.97 13.02 19.16
CA GLN A 145 15.52 14.16 18.43
C GLN A 145 14.57 14.65 17.33
N ASP A 146 13.92 13.74 16.62
CA ASP A 146 12.99 14.08 15.54
C ASP A 146 11.69 14.68 16.10
N ALA A 147 11.17 14.16 17.22
CA ALA A 147 10.06 14.79 17.92
C ALA A 147 10.39 16.20 18.42
N MET A 148 11.61 16.41 18.95
CA MET A 148 12.06 17.73 19.40
C MET A 148 12.23 18.72 18.24
N LYS A 149 12.68 18.26 17.06
CA LYS A 149 12.77 19.09 15.85
C LYS A 149 11.40 19.45 15.29
N ALA A 150 10.44 18.53 15.36
CA ALA A 150 9.09 18.71 14.85
C ALA A 150 8.21 19.63 15.73
N GLY A 151 8.68 20.00 16.93
CA GLY A 151 8.09 21.11 17.69
C GLY A 151 6.63 20.94 18.11
N GLY A 152 6.16 19.70 18.25
CA GLY A 152 4.77 19.38 18.64
C GLY A 152 3.97 18.66 17.56
N GLU A 153 4.51 18.52 16.35
CA GLU A 153 3.92 17.67 15.32
C GLU A 153 4.27 16.18 15.54
N ILE A 154 3.38 15.30 15.08
CA ILE A 154 3.60 13.85 15.12
C ILE A 154 4.58 13.48 14.01
N VAL A 155 5.61 12.70 14.36
CA VAL A 155 6.61 12.19 13.41
C VAL A 155 6.52 10.67 13.33
N VAL A 156 6.60 10.14 12.11
CA VAL A 156 6.85 8.72 11.84
C VAL A 156 8.31 8.60 11.39
N THR A 157 9.12 7.83 12.12
CA THR A 157 10.53 7.61 11.78
C THR A 157 10.67 6.49 10.77
N ASP A 158 11.75 6.51 9.99
CA ASP A 158 12.13 5.39 9.14
C ASP A 158 12.45 4.12 9.98
N PRO A 159 12.34 2.91 9.39
CA PRO A 159 12.63 1.65 10.05
C PRO A 159 14.06 1.51 10.61
#